data_AF-A0A7X0DQW2-F1
#
_entry.id   AF-A0A7X0DQW2-F1
#
_cell.length_a   1.000
_cell.length_b   1.000
_cell.length_c   1.000
_cell.angle_alpha   90.00
_cell.angle_beta   90.00
_cell.angle_gamma   90.00
#
_symmetry.space_group_name_H-M   'P 1'
#
loop_
_entity.id
_entity.type
_entity.pdbx_description
1 polymer ?
#
loop_
_entity_poly.entity_id
_entity_poly.type
_entity_poly.pdbx_seq_one_letter_code
_entity_poly.pdbx_strand_id
1 'polypeptide(L)'
;MHIHLKDVRSAVMDQVRADDLGFNAGVRRGMFTVPGDGAIDFAPVARFVRESAFQGWLVVEAEQDPSVAPPRLAVDRAFAHLAGLFGQQT
;
A
#
# COMPACT_ATOMS: atom_id res chain seq x y z
N MET A 1 -13.19 -2.93 -13.34
CA MET A 1 -12.13 -1.97 -12.98
C MET A 1 -11.65 -2.29 -11.57
N HIS A 2 -10.40 -2.02 -11.23
CA HIS A 2 -9.84 -2.26 -9.89
C HIS A 2 -8.87 -1.14 -9.51
N ILE A 3 -8.67 -0.94 -8.21
CA ILE A 3 -7.67 -0.03 -7.63
C ILE A 3 -6.71 -0.87 -6.79
N HIS A 4 -5.42 -0.74 -7.07
CA HIS A 4 -4.38 -1.38 -6.26
C HIS A 4 -3.97 -0.43 -5.15
N LEU A 5 -4.04 -0.91 -3.92
CA LEU A 5 -3.65 -0.22 -2.71
C LEU A 5 -2.28 -0.73 -2.31
N LYS A 6 -1.25 0.00 -2.77
CA LYS A 6 0.16 -0.23 -2.50
C LYS A 6 0.72 0.99 -1.76
N ASP A 7 1.49 0.74 -0.72
CA ASP A 7 2.14 1.77 0.07
C ASP A 7 3.65 1.80 -0.18
N VAL A 8 4.31 2.87 0.21
CA VAL A 8 5.74 3.09 -0.01
C VAL A 8 6.40 3.64 1.25
N ARG A 9 7.60 3.13 1.57
CA ARG A 9 8.46 3.70 2.61
C ARG A 9 9.31 4.81 2.00
N SER A 10 8.95 6.08 2.24
CA SER A 10 9.57 7.24 1.59
C SER A 10 11.09 7.25 1.71
N ALA A 11 11.64 6.96 2.90
CA ALA A 11 13.09 6.94 3.11
C ALA A 11 13.82 5.92 2.20
N VAL A 12 13.21 4.75 1.95
CA VAL A 12 13.79 3.73 1.06
C VAL A 12 13.60 4.14 -0.41
N MET A 13 12.45 4.72 -0.76
CA MET A 13 12.21 5.26 -2.11
C MET A 13 13.21 6.37 -2.47
N ASP A 14 13.50 7.25 -1.52
CA ASP A 14 14.46 8.35 -1.71
C ASP A 14 15.87 7.80 -1.94
N GLN A 15 16.28 6.78 -1.21
CA GLN A 15 17.54 6.06 -1.46
C GLN A 15 17.55 5.37 -2.81
N VAL A 16 16.47 4.68 -3.19
CA VAL A 16 16.35 4.03 -4.50
C VAL A 16 16.53 5.04 -5.63
N ARG A 17 15.97 6.24 -5.50
CA ARG A 17 16.14 7.33 -6.47
C ARG A 17 17.54 7.93 -6.46
N ALA A 18 18.09 8.19 -5.27
CA ALA A 18 19.42 8.78 -5.12
C ALA A 18 20.53 7.87 -5.65
N ASP A 19 20.38 6.57 -5.44
CA ASP A 19 21.33 5.53 -5.86
C ASP A 19 21.07 5.01 -7.30
N ASP A 20 20.06 5.53 -8.00
CA ASP A 20 19.59 5.09 -9.34
C ASP A 20 19.38 3.56 -9.44
N LEU A 21 18.68 3.00 -8.45
CA LEU A 21 18.47 1.56 -8.36
C LEU A 21 17.29 1.10 -9.20
N GLY A 22 17.47 -0.06 -9.84
CA GLY A 22 16.38 -0.74 -10.53
C GLY A 22 15.26 -1.21 -9.60
N PHE A 23 14.09 -1.45 -10.18
CA PHE A 23 12.87 -1.89 -9.50
C PHE A 23 13.09 -3.05 -8.51
N ASN A 24 13.73 -4.13 -8.97
CA ASN A 24 13.99 -5.32 -8.15
C ASN A 24 14.89 -5.04 -6.93
N ALA A 25 15.84 -4.11 -7.08
CA ALA A 25 16.67 -3.68 -5.97
C ALA A 25 15.84 -2.88 -4.95
N GLY A 26 14.95 -2.00 -5.42
CA GLY A 26 13.98 -1.31 -4.56
C GLY A 26 13.06 -2.26 -3.79
N VAL A 27 12.48 -3.25 -4.47
CA VAL A 27 11.64 -4.29 -3.84
C VAL A 27 12.41 -5.03 -2.75
N ARG A 28 13.63 -5.51 -3.04
CA ARG A 28 14.47 -6.22 -2.06
C ARG A 28 14.92 -5.34 -0.90
N ARG A 29 15.03 -4.02 -1.10
CA ARG A 29 15.30 -3.05 -0.03
C ARG A 29 14.04 -2.69 0.80
N GLY A 30 12.86 -3.23 0.45
CA GLY A 30 11.62 -2.94 1.15
C GLY A 30 11.04 -1.56 0.82
N MET A 31 11.21 -1.10 -0.43
CA MET A 31 10.64 0.17 -0.90
C MET A 31 9.11 0.16 -0.81
N PHE A 32 8.47 -0.91 -1.30
CA PHE A 32 7.04 -1.10 -1.21
C PHE A 32 6.64 -1.80 0.08
N THR A 33 5.41 -1.54 0.51
CA THR A 33 4.78 -2.18 1.65
C THR A 33 3.25 -2.14 1.53
N VAL A 34 2.58 -2.77 2.47
CA VAL A 34 1.12 -2.77 2.56
C VAL A 34 0.60 -1.45 3.16
N PRO A 35 -0.64 -1.03 2.81
CA PRO A 35 -1.28 0.17 3.37
C PRO A 35 -1.25 0.23 4.90
N GLY A 36 -0.85 1.39 5.43
CA GLY A 36 -0.74 1.63 6.87
C GLY A 36 0.63 1.29 7.46
N ASP A 37 1.58 0.82 6.63
CA ASP A 37 2.97 0.56 7.00
C ASP A 37 3.97 1.42 6.21
N GLY A 38 3.47 2.35 5.38
CA GLY A 38 4.26 3.32 4.63
C GLY A 38 3.79 4.75 4.89
N ALA A 39 3.86 5.58 3.85
CA ALA A 39 3.67 7.02 3.94
C ALA A 39 2.49 7.57 3.11
N ILE A 40 1.76 6.71 2.39
CA ILE A 40 0.63 7.16 1.57
C ILE A 40 -0.61 7.41 2.43
N ASP A 41 -1.21 8.59 2.28
CA ASP A 41 -2.56 8.87 2.80
C ASP A 41 -3.62 8.32 1.84
N PHE A 42 -4.36 7.31 2.31
CA PHE A 42 -5.44 6.68 1.53
C PHE A 42 -6.81 7.35 1.71
N ALA A 43 -6.96 8.35 2.59
CA ALA A 43 -8.24 9.02 2.82
C ALA A 43 -8.82 9.69 1.56
N PRO A 44 -8.02 10.33 0.67
CA PRO A 44 -8.53 10.85 -0.60
C PRO A 44 -9.05 9.76 -1.55
N VAL A 45 -8.40 8.59 -1.58
CA VAL A 45 -8.85 7.44 -2.38
C VAL A 45 -10.15 6.87 -1.83
N ALA A 46 -10.26 6.73 -0.51
CA ALA A 46 -11.50 6.32 0.14
C ALA A 46 -12.65 7.28 -0.17
N ARG A 47 -12.38 8.59 -0.16
CA ARG A 47 -13.36 9.61 -0.55
C ARG A 47 -13.82 9.44 -2.00
N PHE A 48 -12.89 9.31 -2.94
CA PHE A 48 -13.20 9.08 -4.35
C PHE A 48 -14.09 7.84 -4.55
N VAL A 49 -13.76 6.73 -3.90
CA VAL A 49 -14.53 5.49 -4.00
C VAL A 49 -15.95 5.66 -3.47
N ARG A 50 -16.16 6.45 -2.41
CA ARG A 50 -17.49 6.71 -1.83
C ARG A 50 -18.33 7.69 -2.66
N GLU A 51 -17.70 8.75 -3.18
CA GLU A 51 -18.41 9.86 -3.84
C GLU A 51 -18.63 9.61 -5.34
N SER A 52 -17.95 8.62 -5.92
CA SER A 52 -18.11 8.22 -7.31
C SER A 52 -19.02 7.00 -7.48
N ALA A 53 -19.41 6.70 -8.71
CA ALA A 53 -20.09 5.46 -9.06
C ALA A 53 -19.10 4.28 -9.21
N PHE A 54 -17.97 4.29 -8.50
CA PHE A 54 -16.99 3.22 -8.59
C PHE A 54 -17.61 1.89 -8.13
N GLN A 55 -17.54 0.89 -9.00
CA GLN A 55 -17.97 -0.48 -8.74
C GLN A 55 -16.85 -1.41 -9.23
N GLY A 56 -16.06 -1.90 -8.30
CA GLY A 56 -14.86 -2.65 -8.63
C GLY A 56 -14.12 -3.14 -7.40
N TRP A 57 -12.96 -3.74 -7.62
CA TRP A 57 -12.15 -4.32 -6.56
C TRP A 57 -11.15 -3.32 -6.01
N LEU A 58 -11.00 -3.33 -4.69
CA LEU A 58 -9.86 -2.76 -3.99
C LEU A 58 -8.91 -3.92 -3.67
N VAL A 59 -7.69 -3.85 -4.19
CA VAL A 59 -6.72 -4.95 -4.09
C VAL A 59 -5.53 -4.47 -3.26
N VAL A 60 -5.30 -5.07 -2.10
CA VAL A 60 -4.05 -4.86 -1.36
C VAL A 60 -2.92 -5.54 -2.12
N GLU A 61 -1.87 -4.79 -2.45
CA GLU A 61 -0.73 -5.31 -3.20
C GLU A 61 0.59 -4.74 -2.67
N ALA A 62 1.51 -5.63 -2.27
CA ALA A 62 2.86 -5.25 -1.89
C ALA A 62 3.86 -6.35 -2.27
N GLU A 63 4.89 -6.01 -3.06
CA GLU A 63 6.04 -6.90 -3.25
C GLU A 63 6.99 -6.72 -2.07
N GLN A 64 7.09 -7.74 -1.23
CA GLN A 64 7.96 -7.77 -0.07
C GLN A 64 8.67 -9.12 0.01
N ASP A 65 9.84 -9.13 0.65
CA ASP A 65 10.48 -10.39 1.03
C ASP A 65 9.64 -11.06 2.15
N PRO A 66 9.04 -12.24 1.94
CA PRO A 66 8.17 -12.89 2.92
C PRO A 66 8.92 -13.37 4.17
N SER A 67 10.26 -13.47 4.12
CA SER A 67 11.08 -13.78 5.30
C SER A 67 11.22 -12.58 6.24
N VAL A 68 11.12 -11.37 5.70
CA VAL A 68 11.18 -10.10 6.44
C VAL A 68 9.77 -9.61 6.82
N ALA A 69 8.81 -9.76 5.91
CA ALA A 69 7.41 -9.37 6.09
C ALA A 69 6.49 -10.58 5.88
N PRO A 70 6.20 -11.37 6.93
CA PRO A 70 5.32 -12.53 6.83
C PRO A 70 3.95 -12.15 6.23
N PRO A 71 3.53 -12.76 5.10
CA PRO A 71 2.40 -12.26 4.31
C PRO A 71 1.10 -12.11 5.10
N ARG A 72 0.75 -13.11 5.91
CA ARG A 72 -0.50 -13.07 6.69
C ARG A 72 -0.54 -11.90 7.66
N LEU A 73 0.53 -11.71 8.44
CA LEU A 73 0.59 -10.62 9.41
C LEU A 73 0.58 -9.25 8.75
N ALA A 74 1.25 -9.11 7.60
CA ALA A 74 1.25 -7.86 6.84
C ALA A 74 -0.16 -7.54 6.30
N VAL A 75 -0.80 -8.50 5.64
CA VAL A 75 -2.13 -8.31 5.04
C VAL A 75 -3.21 -8.11 6.11
N ASP A 76 -3.16 -8.81 7.24
CA ASP A 76 -4.11 -8.62 8.34
C ASP A 76 -4.07 -7.17 8.88
N ARG A 77 -2.87 -6.60 9.04
CA ARG A 77 -2.72 -5.18 9.46
C ARG A 77 -3.25 -4.22 8.42
N ALA A 78 -2.94 -4.45 7.14
CA ALA A 78 -3.40 -3.59 6.06
C ALA A 78 -4.91 -3.65 5.89
N PHE A 79 -5.51 -4.83 6.00
CA PHE A 79 -6.95 -5.00 5.99
C PHE A 79 -7.60 -4.21 7.13
N ALA A 80 -7.09 -4.31 8.36
CA ALA A 80 -7.62 -3.55 9.49
C ALA A 80 -7.53 -2.03 9.29
N HIS A 81 -6.38 -1.54 8.80
CA HIS A 81 -6.18 -0.12 8.48
C HIS A 81 -7.18 0.36 7.42
N LEU A 82 -7.32 -0.37 6.32
CA LEU A 82 -8.22 -0.02 5.21
C LEU A 82 -9.69 -0.16 5.58
N ALA A 83 -10.08 -1.19 6.33
CA ALA A 83 -11.45 -1.34 6.82
C ALA A 83 -11.86 -0.14 7.68
N GLY A 84 -10.94 0.38 8.50
CA GLY A 84 -11.15 1.61 9.27
C GLY A 84 -11.35 2.86 8.41
N LEU A 85 -10.71 2.95 7.24
CA LEU A 85 -10.82 4.12 6.35
C LEU A 85 -12.01 4.05 5.38
N PHE A 86 -12.23 2.87 4.80
CA PHE A 86 -13.26 2.64 3.77
C PHE A 86 -14.61 2.26 4.37
N GLY A 87 -14.65 1.74 5.61
CA GLY A 87 -15.86 1.32 6.31
C GLY A 87 -16.56 2.42 7.12
N GLN A 88 -15.97 3.60 7.27
CA GLN A 88 -16.62 4.73 7.95
C GLN A 88 -17.80 5.26 7.13
N GLN A 89 -19.00 5.22 7.71
CA GLN A 89 -20.17 5.97 7.25
C GLN A 89 -20.20 7.32 7.98
N THR A 90 -20.38 8.41 7.23
CA THR A 90 -20.76 9.73 7.79
C THR A 90 -22.19 9.74 8.25
#